data_AF-A0A519CQ41-F1
#
_entry.id   AF-A0A519CQ41-F1
#
_cell.length_a   1.000
_cell.length_b   1.000
_cell.length_c   1.000
_cell.angle_alpha   90.00
_cell.angle_beta   90.00
_cell.angle_gamma   90.00
#
_symmetry.space_group_name_H-M   'P 1'
#
loop_
_entity.id
_entity.type
_entity.pdbx_description
1 polymer ?
#
loop_
_entity_poly.entity_id
_entity_poly.type
_entity_poly.pdbx_seq_one_letter_code
_entity_poly.pdbx_strand_id
1 'polypeptide(L)'
;MSSLTNCPLCSSDQSIEDVFLPKSDLGDYPINRDYYTPLDALDLKKTNQSWIALLYCESAQGHGTSYRFYMWRNFKGQSTWKTALCNFPADDNIMIEENLQRILKFKQQVRN
;
A
#
# COMPACT_ATOMS: atom_id res chain seq x y z
N MET A 1 -37.33 9.00 -0.06
CA MET A 1 -36.60 7.83 0.46
C MET A 1 -35.34 7.65 -0.37
N SER A 2 -34.19 7.95 0.20
CA SER A 2 -32.89 7.45 -0.23
C SER A 2 -31.92 7.81 0.91
N SER A 3 -31.69 6.83 1.78
CA SER A 3 -30.80 6.96 2.93
C SER A 3 -29.40 7.27 2.44
N LEU A 4 -28.91 8.47 2.78
CA LEU A 4 -27.49 8.77 2.73
C LEU A 4 -26.81 7.77 3.64
N THR A 5 -26.04 6.89 3.01
CA THR A 5 -25.32 5.81 3.66
C THR A 5 -24.34 6.44 4.64
N ASN A 6 -24.54 6.19 5.94
CA ASN A 6 -23.57 6.48 6.98
C ASN A 6 -22.23 5.86 6.57
N CYS A 7 -21.29 6.68 6.09
CA CYS A 7 -19.91 6.27 5.91
C CYS A 7 -19.26 6.39 7.30
N PRO A 8 -18.96 5.27 8.00
CA PRO A 8 -18.45 5.32 9.37
C PRO A 8 -17.01 5.88 9.45
N LEU A 9 -16.39 6.15 8.30
CA LEU A 9 -15.00 6.63 8.17
C LEU A 9 -14.82 8.13 8.41
N CYS A 10 -15.90 8.91 8.55
CA CYS A 10 -15.82 10.37 8.70
C CYS A 10 -15.65 10.84 10.15
N SER A 11 -15.51 9.94 11.12
CA SER A 11 -15.70 10.26 12.55
C SER A 11 -14.47 10.08 13.43
N SER A 12 -13.26 9.91 12.89
CA SER A 12 -12.04 9.89 13.70
C SER A 12 -10.99 10.85 13.17
N ASP A 13 -10.81 11.94 13.92
CA ASP A 13 -9.73 12.93 13.85
C ASP A 13 -8.36 12.31 14.21
N GLN A 14 -8.02 11.17 13.62
CA GLN A 14 -6.63 10.74 13.49
C GLN A 14 -6.11 11.39 12.22
N SER A 15 -5.13 12.29 12.36
CA SER A 15 -4.49 13.04 11.29
C SER A 15 -4.24 12.15 10.08
N ILE A 16 -4.85 12.54 8.96
CA ILE A 16 -4.76 11.90 7.64
C ILE A 16 -3.30 11.69 7.21
N GLU A 17 -2.38 12.49 7.73
CA GLU A 17 -0.95 12.52 7.42
C GLU A 17 -0.17 11.28 7.92
N ASP A 18 -0.63 10.58 8.95
CA ASP A 18 0.11 9.45 9.55
C ASP A 18 -0.06 8.12 8.79
N VAL A 19 -0.96 8.07 7.81
CA VAL A 19 -1.30 6.83 7.08
C VAL A 19 -0.48 6.66 5.81
N PHE A 20 0.02 7.76 5.23
CA PHE A 20 0.60 7.80 3.89
C PHE A 20 2.06 8.21 3.94
N LEU A 21 2.84 7.69 3.00
CA LEU A 21 4.22 8.12 2.84
C LEU A 21 4.29 9.36 1.94
N PRO A 22 5.19 10.30 2.25
CA PRO A 22 5.52 11.40 1.34
C PRO A 22 5.91 10.88 -0.05
N LYS A 23 5.52 11.60 -1.10
CA LYS A 23 5.86 11.24 -2.50
C LYS A 23 7.38 11.14 -2.75
N SER A 24 8.19 11.84 -1.96
CA SER A 24 9.66 11.75 -1.98
C SER A 24 10.17 10.34 -1.66
N ASP A 25 9.40 9.56 -0.91
CA ASP A 25 9.84 8.27 -0.35
C ASP A 25 9.42 7.09 -1.24
N LEU A 26 8.65 7.37 -2.30
CA LEU A 26 8.30 6.40 -3.35
C LEU A 26 9.56 5.92 -4.13
N GLY A 27 10.68 6.63 -3.99
CA GLY A 27 12.01 6.24 -4.44
C GLY A 27 12.47 4.88 -3.87
N ASP A 28 12.14 4.61 -2.62
CA ASP A 28 12.74 3.56 -1.80
C ASP A 28 12.10 2.18 -2.01
N TYR A 29 10.96 2.12 -2.70
CA TYR A 29 10.26 0.87 -2.97
C TYR A 29 11.01 0.04 -4.03
N PRO A 30 11.43 -1.21 -3.70
CA PRO A 30 12.20 -2.06 -4.61
C PRO A 30 11.28 -2.74 -5.63
N ILE A 31 10.74 -1.95 -6.56
CA ILE A 31 9.88 -2.41 -7.65
C ILE A 31 10.61 -2.37 -8.99
N ASN A 32 10.08 -3.10 -9.96
CA ASN A 32 10.55 -3.00 -11.34
C ASN A 32 9.93 -1.75 -12.00
N ARG A 33 10.72 -0.68 -12.09
CA ARG A 33 10.33 0.61 -12.68
C ARG A 33 10.20 0.58 -14.20
N ASP A 34 10.69 -0.46 -14.87
CA ASP A 34 10.52 -0.63 -16.32
C ASP A 34 9.05 -0.95 -16.67
N TYR A 35 8.28 -1.46 -15.70
CA TYR A 35 6.87 -1.79 -15.89
C TYR A 35 5.91 -0.87 -15.14
N TYR A 36 6.31 -0.37 -13.96
CA TYR A 36 5.42 0.38 -13.07
C TYR A 36 6.11 1.56 -12.40
N THR A 37 5.45 2.71 -12.41
CA THR A 37 5.84 3.90 -11.64
C THR A 37 4.89 4.06 -10.45
N PRO A 38 5.39 4.08 -9.21
CA PRO A 38 4.55 4.27 -8.03
C PRO A 38 4.13 5.74 -7.95
N LEU A 39 2.82 5.97 -7.80
CA LEU A 39 2.23 7.29 -7.63
C LEU A 39 1.90 7.58 -6.15
N ASP A 40 1.59 6.52 -5.40
CA ASP A 40 1.32 6.55 -3.97
C ASP A 40 1.54 5.16 -3.36
N ALA A 41 1.73 5.08 -2.04
CA ALA A 41 1.98 3.82 -1.34
C ALA A 41 1.42 3.80 0.08
N LEU A 42 0.98 2.60 0.50
CA LEU A 42 0.50 2.31 1.83
C LEU A 42 1.22 1.09 2.40
N ASP A 43 2.00 1.27 3.46
CA ASP A 43 2.65 0.18 4.18
C ASP A 43 1.66 -0.54 5.10
N LEU A 44 1.41 -1.81 4.83
CA LEU A 44 0.47 -2.64 5.61
C LEU A 44 1.18 -3.40 6.73
N LYS A 45 2.43 -3.81 6.51
CA LYS A 45 3.26 -4.50 7.50
C LYS A 45 4.73 -4.40 7.12
N LYS A 46 5.59 -4.00 8.05
CA LYS A 46 7.05 -3.98 7.85
C LYS A 46 7.73 -4.57 9.08
N THR A 47 8.51 -5.62 8.85
CA THR A 47 9.34 -6.30 9.85
C THR A 47 10.78 -6.31 9.35
N ASN A 48 11.72 -6.84 10.13
CA ASN A 48 13.11 -6.99 9.68
C ASN A 48 13.28 -8.02 8.54
N GLN A 49 12.26 -8.85 8.28
CA GLN A 49 12.33 -9.95 7.32
C GLN A 49 11.33 -9.84 6.17
N SER A 50 10.24 -9.09 6.37
CA SER A 50 9.16 -8.99 5.40
C SER A 50 8.60 -7.58 5.38
N TRP A 51 8.30 -7.09 4.18
CA TRP A 51 7.61 -5.82 3.99
C TRP A 51 6.46 -6.03 3.01
N ILE A 52 5.24 -5.66 3.40
CA ILE A 52 4.03 -5.75 2.60
C ILE A 52 3.45 -4.34 2.46
N ALA A 53 3.19 -3.94 1.23
CA ALA A 53 2.60 -2.64 0.91
C ALA A 53 1.59 -2.75 -0.24
N LEU A 54 0.63 -1.84 -0.22
CA LEU A 54 -0.28 -1.59 -1.33
C LEU A 54 0.21 -0.35 -2.07
N LEU A 55 0.61 -0.50 -3.33
CA LEU A 55 1.05 0.61 -4.16
C LEU A 55 -0.04 0.95 -5.18
N TYR A 56 -0.24 2.24 -5.41
CA TYR A 56 -0.97 2.73 -6.56
C TYR A 56 0.05 3.12 -7.62
N CYS A 57 0.01 2.42 -8.77
CA CYS A 57 1.02 2.56 -9.81
C CYS A 57 0.39 2.95 -11.14
N GLU A 58 1.13 3.73 -11.92
CA GLU A 58 0.93 3.86 -13.36
C GLU A 58 1.75 2.81 -14.11
N SER A 59 1.17 2.21 -15.15
CA SER A 59 1.92 1.33 -16.05
C SER A 59 2.81 2.14 -16.98
N ALA A 60 4.11 1.83 -17.00
CA ALA A 60 5.07 2.42 -17.93
C ALA A 60 4.74 2.12 -19.41
N GLN A 61 3.91 1.10 -19.68
CA GLN A 61 3.49 0.68 -21.01
C GLN A 61 2.14 1.29 -21.44
N GLY A 62 1.59 2.24 -20.67
CA GLY A 62 0.36 2.95 -21.04
C GLY A 62 -0.94 2.20 -20.75
N HIS A 63 -0.90 1.12 -19.96
CA HIS A 63 -2.10 0.38 -19.52
C HIS A 63 -2.91 1.10 -18.41
N GLY A 64 -2.62 2.37 -18.16
CA GLY A 64 -3.26 3.17 -17.12
C GLY A 64 -2.79 2.82 -15.71
N THR A 65 -3.58 3.24 -14.72
CA THR A 65 -3.25 3.12 -13.30
C THR A 65 -3.91 1.92 -12.64
N SER A 66 -3.21 1.25 -11.72
CA SER A 66 -3.72 0.08 -11.01
C SER A 66 -3.16 -0.01 -9.59
N TYR A 67 -3.89 -0.68 -8.70
CA TYR A 67 -3.41 -1.05 -7.37
C TYR A 67 -2.62 -2.35 -7.44
N ARG A 68 -1.50 -2.43 -6.72
CA ARG A 68 -0.63 -3.60 -6.67
C ARG A 68 -0.21 -3.92 -5.25
N PHE A 69 -0.44 -5.15 -4.85
CA PHE A 69 0.13 -5.69 -3.62
C PHE A 69 1.55 -6.14 -3.89
N TYR A 70 2.48 -5.60 -3.11
CA TYR A 70 3.86 -6.05 -3.08
C TYR A 70 4.18 -6.67 -1.74
N MET A 71 4.97 -7.74 -1.80
CA MET A 71 5.69 -8.25 -0.65
C MET A 71 7.16 -8.32 -1.02
N TRP A 72 8.01 -7.83 -0.13
CA TRP A 72 9.44 -8.04 -0.18
C TRP A 72 9.89 -8.87 1.00
N ARG A 73 10.95 -9.64 0.79
CA ARG A 73 11.63 -10.39 1.85
C ARG A 73 13.06 -9.91 1.96
N ASN A 74 13.52 -9.81 3.20
CA ASN A 74 14.91 -9.64 3.54
C ASN A 74 15.39 -10.90 4.25
N PHE A 75 16.33 -11.63 3.65
CA PHE A 75 16.90 -12.84 4.21
C PHE A 75 18.08 -12.48 5.12
N LYS A 76 18.19 -13.11 6.29
CA LYS A 76 19.28 -12.84 7.24
C LYS A 76 20.65 -12.88 6.54
N GLY A 77 21.38 -11.77 6.60
CA GLY A 77 22.69 -11.61 5.97
C GLY A 77 22.67 -10.92 4.59
N GLN A 78 21.49 -10.61 4.04
CA GLN A 78 21.35 -9.77 2.85
C GLN A 78 20.94 -8.36 3.28
N SER A 79 21.48 -7.33 2.62
CA SER A 79 21.10 -5.92 2.82
C SER A 79 19.98 -5.48 1.88
N THR A 80 19.52 -6.37 1.00
CA THR A 80 18.63 -6.05 -0.12
C THR A 80 17.27 -6.72 0.03
N TRP A 81 16.21 -5.91 -0.05
CA TRP A 81 14.84 -6.38 -0.21
C TRP A 81 14.64 -7.02 -1.58
N LYS A 82 14.06 -8.22 -1.63
CA LYS A 82 13.72 -8.91 -2.88
C LYS A 82 12.21 -9.15 -2.97
N THR A 83 11.63 -8.87 -4.12
CA THR A 83 10.20 -9.10 -4.38
C THR A 83 9.88 -10.59 -4.22
N ALA A 84 8.86 -10.90 -3.41
CA ALA A 84 8.33 -12.25 -3.31
C ALA A 84 7.48 -12.55 -4.56
N LEU A 85 7.78 -13.65 -5.25
CA LEU A 85 7.23 -13.95 -6.58
C LEU A 85 5.81 -14.53 -6.56
N CYS A 86 5.38 -15.14 -5.45
CA CYS A 86 4.02 -15.69 -5.36
C CYS A 86 3.62 -15.92 -3.89
N ASN A 87 2.50 -15.29 -3.52
CA ASN A 87 1.82 -15.35 -2.22
C ASN A 87 2.50 -14.57 -1.09
N PHE A 88 1.72 -13.68 -0.47
CA PHE A 88 2.04 -13.11 0.84
C PHE A 88 1.05 -13.65 1.87
N PRO A 89 1.50 -13.96 3.10
CA PRO A 89 0.60 -14.41 4.14
C PRO A 89 -0.31 -13.25 4.54
N ALA A 90 -1.61 -13.40 4.30
CA ALA A 90 -2.64 -12.53 4.88
C ALA A 90 -2.95 -13.00 6.31
N ASP A 91 -1.93 -13.00 7.17
CA ASP A 91 -2.09 -13.34 8.58
C ASP A 91 -2.90 -12.28 9.34
N ASP A 92 -3.27 -12.56 10.58
CA ASP A 92 -4.12 -11.67 11.39
C ASP A 92 -3.53 -10.25 11.52
N ASN A 93 -2.22 -10.06 11.38
CA ASN A 93 -1.60 -8.73 11.42
C ASN A 93 -1.79 -7.94 10.12
N ILE A 94 -2.09 -8.61 9.00
CA ILE A 94 -2.49 -7.96 7.75
C ILE A 94 -3.99 -7.72 7.75
N MET A 95 -4.76 -8.69 8.25
CA MET A 95 -6.24 -8.68 8.23
C MET A 95 -6.86 -7.92 9.42
N ILE A 96 -6.09 -7.11 10.16
CA ILE A 96 -6.63 -6.23 11.19
C ILE A 96 -7.57 -5.18 10.58
N GLU A 97 -8.61 -4.82 11.35
CA GLU A 97 -9.60 -3.82 10.94
C GLU A 97 -8.94 -2.49 10.53
N GLU A 98 -7.89 -2.08 11.24
CA GLU A 98 -7.14 -0.86 10.94
C GLU A 98 -6.59 -0.84 9.51
N ASN A 99 -6.00 -1.95 9.04
CA ASN A 99 -5.47 -2.05 7.68
C ASN A 99 -6.58 -1.97 6.64
N LEU A 100 -7.76 -2.54 6.91
CA LEU A 100 -8.91 -2.38 6.04
C LEU A 100 -9.34 -0.90 5.94
N GLN A 101 -9.43 -0.19 7.07
CA GLN A 101 -9.75 1.24 7.07
C GLN A 101 -8.70 2.05 6.33
N ARG A 102 -7.40 1.76 6.53
CA ARG A 102 -6.29 2.43 5.84
C ARG A 102 -6.35 2.21 4.33
N ILE A 103 -6.67 1.00 3.86
CA ILE A 103 -6.86 0.72 2.42
C ILE A 103 -8.06 1.49 1.84
N LEU A 104 -9.18 1.54 2.57
CA LEU A 104 -10.36 2.30 2.13
C LEU A 104 -10.05 3.80 2.00
N LYS A 105 -9.32 4.37 2.97
CA LYS A 105 -8.86 5.76 2.94
C LYS A 105 -7.87 6.01 1.78
N PHE A 106 -6.89 5.13 1.60
CA PHE A 106 -5.93 5.21 0.49
C PHE A 106 -6.61 5.25 -0.88
N LYS A 107 -7.63 4.42 -1.08
CA LYS A 107 -8.43 4.40 -2.32
C LYS A 107 -9.18 5.72 -2.56
N GLN A 108 -9.66 6.37 -1.50
CA GLN A 108 -10.38 7.66 -1.62
C GLN A 108 -9.42 8.78 -2.03
N GLN A 109 -8.25 8.88 -1.39
CA GLN A 109 -7.22 9.88 -1.73
C GLN A 109 -6.80 9.81 -3.19
N VAL A 110 -6.48 8.61 -3.67
CA VAL A 110 -5.99 8.40 -5.03
C VAL A 110 -7.01 8.77 -6.12
N ARG A 111 -8.31 8.80 -5.77
CA ARG A 111 -9.41 9.08 -6.71
C ARG A 111 -9.90 10.54 -6.68
N ASN A 112 -9.38 11.35 -5.77
CA ASN A 112 -9.67 12.78 -5.65
C ASN A 112 -8.57 13.61 -6.30
#